data_AF-A0A396HR79-F1
#
_entry.id   AF-A0A396HR79-F1
#
_cell.length_a   1.000
_cell.length_b   1.000
_cell.length_c   1.000
_cell.angle_alpha   90.00
_cell.angle_beta   90.00
_cell.angle_gamma   90.00
#
_symmetry.space_group_name_H-M   'P 1'
#
loop_
_entity.id
_entity.type
_entity.pdbx_description
1 polymer ?
#
loop_
_entity_poly.entity_id
_entity_poly.type
_entity_poly.pdbx_seq_one_letter_code
_entity_poly.pdbx_strand_id
1 'polypeptide(L)' 'MLYFCHYIPMVRVYNVEILTLQRIKINQAVDVCHIDTSSWSRSHPAFLELGSAPGEIEVCHWIFQNDISWTADAN' A
#
# COMPACT_ATOMS: atom_id res chain seq x y z
N MET A 1 -20.34 -15.25 3.64
CA MET A 1 -19.00 -14.68 3.84
C MET A 1 -19.19 -13.28 4.41
N LEU A 2 -18.56 -12.96 5.54
CA LEU A 2 -18.58 -11.61 6.13
C LEU A 2 -17.18 -11.01 5.91
N TYR A 3 -17.11 -9.87 5.25
CA TYR A 3 -15.84 -9.12 5.10
C TYR A 3 -15.85 -7.96 6.10
N PHE A 4 -14.71 -7.73 6.76
CA PHE A 4 -14.51 -6.54 7.57
C PHE A 4 -13.91 -5.44 6.69
N CYS A 5 -14.70 -4.42 6.39
CA CYS A 5 -14.23 -3.26 5.65
C CYS A 5 -13.53 -2.30 6.61
N HIS A 6 -12.25 -2.03 6.39
CA HIS A 6 -11.57 -0.89 6.99
C HIS A 6 -11.49 0.25 5.97
N TYR A 7 -11.68 1.49 6.42
CA TYR A 7 -11.48 2.69 5.60
C TYR A 7 -10.24 3.42 6.11
N ILE A 8 -9.25 3.59 5.22
CA ILE A 8 -8.07 4.38 5.49
C ILE A 8 -8.09 5.56 4.52
N PRO A 9 -8.17 6.81 5.01
CA PRO A 9 -8.15 7.99 4.15
C PRO A 9 -6.75 8.19 3.55
N MET A 10 -6.68 8.89 2.43
CA MET A 10 -5.41 9.27 1.78
C MET A 10 -4.49 8.08 1.51
N VAL A 11 -5.06 7.07 0.88
CA VAL A 11 -4.31 5.96 0.28
C VAL A 11 -4.43 6.01 -1.24
N ARG A 12 -3.40 5.51 -1.93
CA ARG A 12 -3.47 5.20 -3.36
C ARG A 12 -3.23 3.71 -3.56
N VAL A 13 -4.08 3.07 -4.36
CA VAL A 13 -3.97 1.65 -4.70
C VAL A 13 -3.41 1.57 -6.12
N TYR A 14 -2.44 0.71 -6.37
CA TYR A 14 -1.97 0.43 -7.72
C TYR A 14 -2.07 -1.05 -8.05
N ASN A 15 -2.27 -1.31 -9.33
CA ASN A 15 -2.15 -2.65 -9.90
C ASN A 15 -0.84 -2.68 -10.68
N VAL A 16 0.13 -3.45 -10.19
CA VAL A 16 1.50 -3.43 -10.70
C VAL A 16 1.89 -4.76 -11.31
N GLU A 17 2.76 -4.69 -12.32
CA GLU A 17 3.37 -5.86 -12.92
C GLU A 17 4.76 -6.09 -12.33
N ILE A 18 4.99 -7.29 -11.81
CA ILE A 18 6.30 -7.72 -11.32
C ILE A 18 7.02 -8.37 -12.49
N LEU A 19 8.13 -7.78 -12.91
CA LEU A 19 8.87 -8.19 -14.11
C LEU A 19 10.26 -8.73 -13.76
N THR A 20 10.79 -9.62 -14.60
CA THR A 20 12.22 -9.93 -14.61
C THR A 20 13.03 -8.73 -15.10
N LEU A 21 14.36 -8.76 -14.94
CA LEU A 21 15.25 -7.75 -15.53
C LEU A 21 15.12 -7.66 -17.07
N GLN A 22 14.69 -8.74 -17.72
CA GLN A 22 14.40 -8.81 -19.17
C GLN A 22 12.97 -8.37 -19.51
N ARG A 23 12.24 -7.76 -18.56
CA ARG A 23 10.85 -7.30 -18.71
C ARG A 23 9.83 -8.40 -19.02
N ILE A 24 10.12 -9.63 -18.61
CA ILE A 24 9.16 -10.74 -18.71
C ILE A 24 8.28 -10.68 -17.48
N LYS A 25 6.95 -10.70 -17.66
CA LYS A 25 5.99 -10.69 -16.55
C LYS A 25 6.11 -11.97 -15.72
N ILE A 26 6.41 -11.80 -14.44
CA ILE A 26 6.48 -12.86 -13.43
C ILE A 26 5.13 -12.97 -12.73
N ASN A 27 4.56 -11.82 -12.34
CA ASN A 27 3.31 -11.78 -11.61
C ASN A 27 2.62 -10.42 -11.76
N GLN A 28 1.41 -10.32 -11.19
CA GLN A 28 0.68 -9.08 -10.99
C GLN A 28 0.30 -8.99 -9.51
N ALA A 29 0.46 -7.82 -8.93
CA ALA A 29 0.16 -7.57 -7.52
C ALA A 29 -0.64 -6.28 -7.36
N VAL A 30 -1.36 -6.20 -6.25
CA VAL A 30 -1.98 -4.96 -5.80
C VAL A 30 -1.15 -4.43 -4.65
N ASP A 31 -0.73 -3.19 -4.74
CA ASP A 31 -0.11 -2.45 -3.65
C ASP A 31 -1.05 -1.35 -3.16
N VAL A 32 -0.77 -0.91 -1.94
CA VAL A 32 -1.37 0.28 -1.36
C VAL A 32 -0.26 1.16 -0.81
N CYS A 33 -0.32 2.44 -1.14
CA CYS A 33 0.55 3.48 -0.62
C CYS A 33 -0.26 4.43 0.26
N HIS A 34 0.20 4.64 1.48
CA HIS A 34 -0.29 5.67 2.38
C HIS A 34 0.45 6.96 2.05
N ILE A 35 -0.24 7.89 1.37
CA ILE A 35 0.39 9.11 0.84
C ILE A 35 0.55 10.21 1.89
N ASP A 36 -0.18 10.12 3.00
CA ASP A 36 0.01 10.97 4.17
C ASP A 36 0.13 10.10 5.42
N THR A 37 1.33 10.10 5.99
CA THR A 37 1.65 9.35 7.21
C THR A 37 1.77 10.25 8.43
N SER A 38 1.42 11.55 8.33
CA SER A 38 1.59 12.54 9.40
C SER A 38 0.87 12.18 10.70
N SER A 39 -0.26 11.47 10.60
CA SER A 39 -1.07 11.02 11.74
C SER A 39 -0.55 9.75 12.40
N TRP A 40 0.44 9.07 11.81
CA TRP A 40 0.95 7.81 12.32
C TRP A 40 1.81 8.02 13.56
N SER A 41 1.82 7.01 14.45
CA SER A 41 2.75 7.03 15.58
C SER A 41 4.19 7.04 15.09
N ARG A 42 5.06 7.83 15.72
CA ARG A 42 6.51 7.77 15.49
C ARG A 42 7.10 6.37 15.75
N SER A 43 6.44 5.55 16.57
CA SER A 43 6.84 4.17 16.86
C SER A 43 6.29 3.15 15.86
N HIS A 44 5.63 3.57 14.78
CA HIS A 44 5.09 2.66 13.79
C HIS A 44 6.22 1.83 13.13
N PRO A 45 6.07 0.51 12.95
CA PRO A 45 7.15 -0.35 12.44
C PRO A 45 7.76 0.12 11.13
N ALA A 46 6.94 0.66 10.22
CA ALA A 46 7.44 1.22 8.95
C ALA A 46 8.53 2.29 9.14
N PHE A 47 8.43 3.13 10.17
CA PHE A 47 9.43 4.17 10.46
C PHE A 47 10.71 3.60 11.06
N LEU A 48 10.60 2.51 11.81
CA LEU A 48 11.76 1.79 12.33
C LEU A 48 12.53 1.09 11.21
N GLU A 49 11.82 0.53 10.23
CA GLU A 49 12.41 -0.19 9.10
C GLU A 49 12.97 0.75 8.02
N LEU A 50 12.25 1.83 7.70
CA LEU A 50 12.63 2.76 6.63
C LEU A 50 13.52 3.91 7.10
N GLY A 51 13.65 4.12 8.42
CA GLY A 51 14.49 5.18 8.98
C GLY A 51 13.96 6.59 8.77
N SER A 52 12.64 6.76 8.73
CA SER A 52 11.94 8.03 8.50
C SER A 52 10.99 8.37 9.66
N ALA A 53 10.37 9.56 9.66
CA ALA A 53 9.34 9.92 10.63
C ALA A 53 7.95 10.15 9.97
N PRO A 54 6.87 10.27 10.79
CA PRO A 54 5.53 10.61 10.31
C PRO A 54 5.53 11.86 9.42
N GLY A 55 4.91 11.76 8.23
CA GLY A 55 4.75 12.87 7.29
C GLY A 55 5.98 13.18 6.43
N GLU A 56 7.10 12.48 6.61
CA GLU A 56 8.31 12.69 5.82
C GLU A 56 8.35 11.82 4.54
N ILE A 57 7.65 10.68 4.56
CA ILE A 57 7.58 9.74 3.44
C ILE A 57 6.17 9.17 3.25
N GLU A 58 5.92 8.73 2.02
CA GLU A 58 4.86 7.78 1.71
C GLU A 58 5.31 6.37 2.10
N VAL A 59 4.39 5.54 2.59
CA VAL A 59 4.67 4.14 2.94
C VAL A 59 3.82 3.23 2.06
N CYS A 60 4.47 2.39 1.26
CA CYS A 60 3.81 1.45 0.34
C CYS A 60 4.04 -0.01 0.76
N HIS A 61 3.02 -0.84 0.62
CA HIS A 61 3.13 -2.28 0.84
C HIS A 61 2.17 -3.07 -0.06
N TRP A 62 2.51 -4.35 -0.28
CA TRP A 62 1.62 -5.29 -0.95
C TRP A 62 0.38 -5.57 -0.10
N ILE A 63 -0.77 -5.75 -0.75
CA ILE A 63 -1.97 -6.28 -0.10
C ILE A 63 -1.75 -7.77 0.17
N PHE A 64 -2.13 -8.22 1.37
CA PHE A 64 -1.93 -9.61 1.79
C PHE A 64 -2.84 -10.57 1.02
N GLN A 65 -2.44 -11.84 0.94
CA GLN A 65 -3.26 -12.86 0.29
C GLN A 65 -4.63 -12.98 0.98
N ASN A 66 -5.70 -12.96 0.18
CA ASN A 66 -7.11 -12.99 0.58
C ASN A 66 -7.72 -11.64 1.03
N ASP A 67 -6.94 -10.56 1.06
CA ASP A 67 -7.48 -9.20 1.24
C ASP A 67 -7.99 -8.65 -0.10
N ILE A 68 -8.99 -7.78 -0.03
CA ILE A 68 -9.64 -7.18 -1.21
C ILE A 68 -9.63 -5.66 -1.04
N SER A 69 -9.10 -4.95 -2.02
CA SER A 69 -9.18 -3.49 -2.10
C SER A 69 -10.30 -3.08 -3.04
N TRP A 70 -11.11 -2.11 -2.63
CA TRP A 70 -12.14 -1.49 -3.46
C TRP A 70 -11.86 0.00 -3.58
N THR A 71 -11.76 0.49 -4.81
CA THR A 71 -11.61 1.91 -5.11
C THR A 71 -12.87 2.36 -5.84
N ALA A 72 -13.37 3.56 -5.53
CA ALA A 72 -14.34 4.19 -6.41
C ALA A 72 -13.69 4.40 -7.79
N ASP A 73 -14.47 4.22 -8.87
CA ASP A 73 -13.98 4.52 -10.21
C ASP A 73 -13.45 5.95 -10.26
N ALA A 74 -12.21 6.10 -10.73
CA ALA A 74 -11.63 7.39 -11.02
C ALA A 74 -12.20 7.88 -12.35
N ASN A 75 -13.41 8.44 -12.31
CA ASN A 75 -13.92 9.30 -13.38
C ASN A 75 -13.27 10.68 -13.32
#